data_AF-A0A0A8UYW0-F1
#
_entry.id   AF-A0A0A8UYW0-F1
#
_cell.length_a   1.000
_cell.length_b   1.000
_cell.length_c   1.000
_cell.angle_alpha   90.00
_cell.angle_beta   90.00
_cell.angle_gamma   90.00
#
_symmetry.space_group_name_H-M   'P 1'
#
loop_
_entity.id
_entity.type
_entity.pdbx_description
1 polymer ?
#
loop_
_entity_poly.entity_id
_entity_poly.type
_entity_poly.pdbx_seq_one_letter_code
_entity_poly.pdbx_strand_id
1 'polypeptide(L)'
;MNRQELSKKVIGIVNRVLQEKQYVSSIDILLGLGYLSPSILDDWRRGRFSYLEQRLQANLNKLSFAIQCFHQWAKQTGLLPRETAYVQKACSSTIHLKFSKSGQDTIERRYRTHYISPKLTQQKQQRLMEKVEKSTEPVVYIIVSESKCTQCKKDLPKGSFLMMDENNPYCMACTPYKDLVFLPAGDALITRRAKKYSDKSLIVVKFSRARKRYERQGLLVTDEALRRVQDHSMVASID
;
A
#
# COMPACT_ATOMS: atom_id res chain seq x y z
N MET A 1 23.47 0.69 19.14
CA MET A 1 23.99 1.00 17.80
C MET A 1 24.42 2.45 17.76
N ASN A 2 25.71 2.70 17.54
CA ASN A 2 26.27 4.03 17.35
C ASN A 2 25.99 4.56 15.93
N ARG A 3 26.36 5.82 15.63
CA ARG A 3 26.09 6.45 14.33
C ARG A 3 26.85 5.78 13.16
N GLN A 4 28.06 5.30 13.40
CA GLN A 4 28.89 4.68 12.36
C GLN A 4 28.34 3.30 11.96
N GLU A 5 27.95 2.49 12.95
CA GLU A 5 27.28 1.19 12.75
C GLU A 5 25.96 1.36 12.01
N LEU A 6 25.16 2.37 12.38
CA LEU A 6 23.90 2.67 11.71
C LEU A 6 24.13 3.03 10.24
N SER A 7 25.13 3.86 9.94
CA SER A 7 25.50 4.21 8.56
C SER A 7 25.89 2.98 7.73
N LYS A 8 26.78 2.13 8.26
CA LYS A 8 27.18 0.87 7.61
C LYS A 8 25.98 -0.04 7.34
N LYS A 9 25.08 -0.17 8.31
CA LYS A 9 23.86 -0.98 8.19
C LYS A 9 22.91 -0.43 7.12
N VAL A 10 22.73 0.90 7.08
CA VAL A 10 21.93 1.57 6.04
C VAL A 10 22.49 1.25 4.65
N ILE A 11 23.79 1.41 4.44
CA ILE A 11 24.44 1.12 3.14
C ILE A 11 24.26 -0.35 2.75
N GLY A 12 24.43 -1.28 3.69
CA GLY A 12 24.20 -2.70 3.44
C GLY A 12 22.75 -3.01 3.01
N ILE A 13 21.77 -2.36 3.64
CA ILE A 13 20.35 -2.48 3.24
C ILE A 13 20.13 -1.90 1.84
N VAL A 14 20.68 -0.72 1.55
CA VAL A 14 20.52 -0.07 0.25
C VAL A 14 21.03 -0.96 -0.87
N ASN A 15 22.25 -1.49 -0.74
CA ASN A 15 22.86 -2.35 -1.76
C ASN A 15 22.01 -3.60 -2.04
N ARG A 16 21.54 -4.27 -0.99
CA ARG A 16 20.66 -5.44 -1.10
C ARG A 16 19.35 -5.11 -1.81
N VAL A 17 18.70 -4.02 -1.41
CA VAL A 17 17.43 -3.59 -2.02
C VAL A 17 17.60 -3.18 -3.48
N LEU A 18 18.70 -2.50 -3.82
CA LEU A 18 19.01 -2.13 -5.21
C LEU A 18 19.27 -3.35 -6.09
N GLN A 19 19.93 -4.38 -5.57
CA GLN A 19 20.13 -5.63 -6.31
C GLN A 19 18.79 -6.32 -6.61
N GLU A 20 17.90 -6.41 -5.63
CA GLU A 20 16.60 -7.09 -5.75
C GLU A 20 15.58 -6.31 -6.59
N LYS A 21 15.44 -5.00 -6.36
CA LYS A 21 14.33 -4.19 -6.89
C LYS A 21 14.75 -3.18 -7.95
N GLN A 22 16.04 -2.89 -8.09
CA GLN A 22 16.60 -1.83 -8.96
C GLN A 22 16.21 -0.38 -8.59
N TYR A 23 15.46 -0.21 -7.50
CA TYR A 23 15.19 1.07 -6.85
C TYR A 23 15.22 0.89 -5.34
N VAL A 24 15.39 1.97 -4.60
CA VAL A 24 15.36 2.00 -3.14
C VAL A 24 14.59 3.22 -2.65
N SER A 25 13.73 3.01 -1.65
CA SER A 25 12.96 4.07 -1.01
C SER A 25 13.33 4.23 0.45
N SER A 26 12.97 5.39 1.04
CA SER A 26 13.09 5.61 2.49
C SER A 26 12.34 4.52 3.28
N ILE A 27 11.20 4.03 2.79
CA ILE A 27 10.43 2.94 3.44
C ILE A 27 11.23 1.64 3.48
N ASP A 28 11.94 1.27 2.41
CA ASP A 28 12.76 0.06 2.39
C ASP A 28 13.88 0.12 3.44
N ILE A 29 14.44 1.30 3.69
CA ILE A 29 15.43 1.52 4.75
C ILE A 29 14.80 1.32 6.12
N LEU A 30 13.61 1.88 6.36
CA LEU A 30 12.90 1.70 7.63
C LEU A 30 12.53 0.25 7.91
N LEU A 31 12.08 -0.48 6.87
CA LEU A 31 11.81 -1.92 6.95
C LEU A 31 13.09 -2.71 7.24
N GLY A 32 14.18 -2.44 6.51
CA GLY A 32 15.46 -3.14 6.67
C GLY A 32 16.14 -2.87 8.02
N LEU A 33 15.92 -1.70 8.61
CA LEU A 33 16.39 -1.37 9.96
C LEU A 33 15.52 -1.96 11.06
N GLY A 34 14.31 -2.44 10.73
CA GLY A 34 13.31 -2.87 11.70
C GLY A 34 12.60 -1.73 12.42
N TYR A 35 12.74 -0.48 11.94
CA TYR A 35 12.05 0.69 12.52
C TYR A 35 10.57 0.73 12.12
N LEU A 36 10.25 0.09 11.00
CA LEU A 36 8.91 -0.09 10.47
C LEU A 36 8.66 -1.58 10.26
N SER A 37 7.51 -2.09 10.68
CA SER A 37 7.07 -3.45 10.35
C SER A 37 6.15 -3.43 9.12
N PRO A 38 6.09 -4.52 8.33
CA PRO A 38 5.18 -4.61 7.19
C PRO A 38 3.70 -4.38 7.58
N SER A 39 3.29 -4.82 8.77
CA SER A 39 1.93 -4.62 9.27
C SER A 39 1.62 -3.13 9.49
N ILE A 40 2.56 -2.38 10.07
CA ILE A 40 2.38 -0.93 10.32
C ILE A 40 2.36 -0.17 9.00
N LEU A 41 3.19 -0.56 8.04
CA LEU A 41 3.18 0.02 6.70
C LEU A 41 1.82 -0.19 6.01
N ASP A 42 1.28 -1.41 6.08
CA ASP A 42 -0.03 -1.73 5.52
C ASP A 42 -1.14 -0.92 6.20
N ASP A 43 -1.12 -0.81 7.53
CA ASP A 43 -2.08 -0.01 8.28
C ASP A 43 -2.01 1.49 7.91
N TRP A 44 -0.79 2.03 7.72
CA TRP A 44 -0.60 3.42 7.26
C TRP A 44 -1.11 3.62 5.84
N ARG A 45 -0.76 2.74 4.90
CA ARG A 45 -1.24 2.79 3.50
C ARG A 45 -2.77 2.69 3.39
N ARG A 46 -3.39 2.12 4.42
CA ARG A 46 -4.83 1.96 4.61
C ARG A 46 -5.50 3.13 5.35
N GLY A 47 -4.72 4.14 5.75
CA GLY A 47 -5.22 5.34 6.41
C GLY A 47 -5.64 5.13 7.86
N ARG A 48 -5.15 4.08 8.55
CA ARG A 48 -5.52 3.79 9.96
C ARG A 48 -5.00 4.82 10.96
N PHE A 49 -4.05 5.64 10.55
CA PHE A 49 -3.51 6.75 11.32
C PHE A 49 -2.97 7.82 10.36
N SER A 50 -2.87 9.05 10.85
CA SER A 50 -2.72 10.23 10.01
C SER A 50 -1.34 10.43 9.41
N TYR A 51 -0.28 9.90 10.04
CA TYR A 51 1.09 10.00 9.54
C TYR A 51 1.99 8.83 9.95
N LEU A 52 2.94 8.43 9.10
CA LEU A 52 3.77 7.22 9.27
C LEU A 52 4.56 7.22 10.59
N GLU A 53 5.19 8.35 10.92
CA GLU A 53 6.07 8.50 12.09
C GLU A 53 5.37 8.21 13.43
N GLN A 54 4.03 8.27 13.48
CA GLN A 54 3.25 8.02 14.69
C GLN A 54 3.49 6.63 15.29
N ARG A 55 3.81 5.63 14.45
CA ARG A 55 3.88 4.22 14.83
C ARG A 55 5.27 3.60 14.64
N LEU A 56 6.28 4.41 14.33
CA LEU A 56 7.65 3.91 14.19
C LEU A 56 8.21 3.49 15.56
N GLN A 57 9.07 2.47 15.55
CA GLN A 57 9.66 1.91 16.78
C GLN A 57 10.93 2.66 17.23
N ALA A 58 11.46 3.57 16.41
CA ALA A 58 12.68 4.32 16.69
C ALA A 58 12.37 5.77 17.11
N ASN A 59 13.27 6.37 17.89
CA ASN A 59 13.19 7.80 18.18
C ASN A 59 13.50 8.64 16.93
N LEU A 60 12.96 9.86 16.90
CA LEU A 60 13.07 10.78 15.74
C LEU A 60 14.52 11.11 15.38
N ASN A 61 15.42 11.17 16.36
CA ASN A 61 16.84 11.46 16.12
C ASN A 61 17.53 10.34 15.32
N LYS A 62 17.32 9.08 15.69
CA LYS A 62 17.86 7.92 14.96
C LYS A 62 17.24 7.79 13.58
N LEU A 63 15.94 8.07 13.48
CA LEU A 63 15.19 8.05 12.23
C LEU A 63 15.74 9.09 11.24
N SER A 64 15.81 10.35 11.66
CA SER A 64 16.31 11.46 10.86
C SER A 64 17.76 11.21 10.39
N PHE A 65 18.61 10.71 11.29
CA PHE A 65 19.98 10.36 10.94
C PHE A 65 20.06 9.22 9.90
N ALA A 66 19.28 8.15 10.06
CA ALA A 66 19.26 7.03 9.11
C ALA A 66 18.82 7.47 7.71
N ILE A 67 17.74 8.26 7.63
CA ILE A 67 17.25 8.85 6.38
C ILE A 67 18.32 9.78 5.80
N GLN A 68 18.96 10.61 6.62
CA GLN A 68 20.02 11.49 6.16
C GLN A 68 21.18 10.74 5.52
N CYS A 69 21.70 9.72 6.20
CA CYS A 69 22.76 8.86 5.67
C CYS A 69 22.36 8.23 4.33
N PHE A 70 21.12 7.74 4.22
CA PHE A 70 20.60 7.17 2.99
C PHE A 70 20.64 8.16 1.82
N HIS A 71 20.05 9.35 1.97
CA HIS A 71 20.03 10.35 0.91
C HIS A 71 21.43 10.84 0.51
N GLN A 72 22.31 11.02 1.50
CA GLN A 72 23.69 11.45 1.24
C GLN A 72 24.44 10.40 0.43
N TRP A 73 24.34 9.13 0.82
CA TRP A 73 24.97 8.02 0.12
C TRP A 73 24.42 7.85 -1.30
N ALA A 74 23.10 7.96 -1.47
CA ALA A 74 22.46 7.85 -2.78
C ALA A 74 22.93 8.96 -3.75
N LYS A 75 23.07 10.19 -3.25
CA LYS A 75 23.63 11.31 -4.03
C LYS A 75 25.09 11.09 -4.41
N GLN A 76 25.92 10.62 -3.48
CA GLN A 76 27.34 10.33 -3.72
C GLN A 76 27.54 9.20 -4.74
N THR A 77 26.64 8.23 -4.78
CA THR A 77 26.69 7.08 -5.69
C THR A 77 26.09 7.38 -7.07
N GLY A 78 25.58 8.60 -7.28
CA GLY A 78 25.01 9.03 -8.55
C GLY A 78 23.66 8.37 -8.88
N LEU A 79 22.89 7.93 -7.88
CA LEU A 79 21.55 7.41 -8.10
C LEU A 79 20.59 8.52 -8.51
N LEU A 80 19.64 8.18 -9.38
CA LEU A 80 18.69 9.15 -9.91
C LEU A 80 17.51 9.33 -8.94
N PRO A 81 17.29 10.54 -8.39
CA PRO A 81 16.15 10.81 -7.54
C PRO A 81 14.87 10.91 -8.38
N ARG A 82 13.81 10.25 -7.92
CA ARG A 82 12.44 10.38 -8.46
C ARG A 82 11.46 10.47 -7.32
N GLU A 83 10.57 11.46 -7.39
CA GLU A 83 9.49 11.57 -6.41
C GLU A 83 8.37 10.58 -6.78
N THR A 84 7.80 9.94 -5.76
CA THR A 84 6.67 9.02 -5.91
C THR A 84 5.52 9.49 -5.03
N ALA A 85 4.32 9.59 -5.62
CA ALA A 85 3.12 9.91 -4.86
C ALA A 85 2.68 8.73 -3.98
N TYR A 86 2.54 8.97 -2.68
CA TYR A 86 1.92 8.03 -1.75
C TYR A 86 0.48 8.44 -1.53
N VAL A 87 -0.42 7.78 -2.24
CA VAL A 87 -1.85 8.08 -2.21
C VAL A 87 -2.66 6.88 -1.77
N GLN A 88 -3.71 7.13 -1.01
CA GLN A 88 -4.77 6.17 -0.74
C GLN A 88 -5.98 6.53 -1.59
N LYS A 89 -6.44 5.59 -2.42
CA LYS A 89 -7.72 5.70 -3.11
C LYS A 89 -8.84 5.42 -2.12
N ALA A 90 -9.55 6.47 -1.70
CA ALA A 90 -10.70 6.37 -0.83
C ALA A 90 -11.99 6.18 -1.66
N CYS A 91 -13.14 6.26 -0.99
CA CYS A 91 -14.45 6.12 -1.61
C CYS A 91 -14.69 7.20 -2.69
N SER A 92 -14.44 8.45 -2.36
CA SER A 92 -14.74 9.61 -3.21
C SER A 92 -13.53 10.49 -3.51
N SER A 93 -12.45 10.31 -2.75
CA SER A 93 -11.26 11.16 -2.80
C SER A 93 -9.98 10.34 -3.01
N THR A 94 -8.91 11.03 -3.40
CA THR A 94 -7.55 10.49 -3.32
C THR A 94 -6.83 11.21 -2.19
N ILE A 95 -6.54 10.47 -1.12
CA ILE A 95 -5.93 11.03 0.09
C ILE A 95 -4.42 10.91 -0.04
N HIS A 96 -3.70 12.03 0.04
CA HIS A 96 -2.24 12.02 0.12
C HIS A 96 -1.81 11.58 1.52
N LEU A 97 -1.08 10.47 1.59
CA LEU A 97 -0.53 9.97 2.83
C LEU A 97 0.60 10.89 3.30
N LYS A 98 0.62 11.16 4.60
CA LYS A 98 1.65 11.97 5.27
C LYS A 98 2.66 11.06 5.97
N PHE A 99 3.93 11.39 5.90
CA PHE A 99 4.97 10.67 6.61
C PHE A 99 5.19 11.22 8.01
N SER A 100 5.21 12.55 8.14
CA SER A 100 5.56 13.26 9.36
C SER A 100 4.35 13.92 10.03
N LYS A 101 4.47 14.22 11.34
CA LYS A 101 3.44 14.98 12.07
C LYS A 101 3.32 16.42 11.56
N SER A 102 4.45 17.05 11.20
CA SER A 102 4.49 18.44 10.77
C SER A 102 3.95 18.64 9.35
N GLY A 103 4.06 17.62 8.49
CA GLY A 103 3.62 17.69 7.09
C GLY A 103 4.39 18.70 6.26
N GLN A 104 5.58 19.12 6.69
CA GLN A 104 6.41 20.06 5.95
C GLN A 104 6.87 19.45 4.62
N ASP A 105 6.71 20.19 3.52
CA ASP A 105 7.01 19.70 2.15
C ASP A 105 8.44 19.18 2.01
N THR A 106 9.41 19.80 2.68
CA THR A 106 10.82 19.38 2.66
C THR A 106 11.03 17.99 3.27
N ILE A 107 10.30 17.66 4.34
CA ILE A 107 10.35 16.36 5.01
C ILE A 107 9.59 15.33 4.17
N GLU A 108 8.39 15.69 3.72
CA GLU A 108 7.53 14.81 2.92
C GLU A 108 8.21 14.43 1.60
N ARG A 109 8.77 15.39 0.86
CA ARG A 109 9.52 15.12 -0.38
C ARG A 109 10.70 14.19 -0.14
N ARG A 110 11.40 14.34 0.99
CA ARG A 110 12.52 13.46 1.36
C ARG A 110 12.06 12.01 1.52
N TYR A 111 10.93 11.77 2.18
CA TYR A 111 10.33 10.43 2.25
C TYR A 111 9.83 9.89 0.91
N ARG A 112 9.25 10.77 0.08
CA ARG A 112 8.71 10.42 -1.26
C ARG A 112 9.79 10.21 -2.32
N THR A 113 11.01 10.64 -2.07
CA THR A 113 12.11 10.48 -3.03
C THR A 113 12.63 9.05 -3.01
N HIS A 114 12.46 8.36 -4.13
CA HIS A 114 13.05 7.06 -4.41
C HIS A 114 14.30 7.28 -5.26
N TYR A 115 15.27 6.38 -5.11
CA TYR A 115 16.48 6.40 -5.91
C TYR A 115 16.51 5.19 -6.82
N ILE A 116 16.71 5.45 -8.12
CA ILE A 116 16.75 4.42 -9.16
C ILE A 116 18.18 4.20 -9.61
N SER A 117 18.51 2.93 -9.90
CA SER A 117 19.78 2.57 -10.51
C SER A 117 19.92 3.20 -11.91
N PRO A 118 21.02 3.90 -12.21
CA PRO A 118 21.25 4.50 -13.53
C PRO A 118 21.47 3.45 -14.63
N LYS A 119 21.65 2.17 -14.28
CA LYS A 119 21.85 1.05 -15.22
C LYS A 119 20.59 0.71 -16.03
N LEU A 120 19.43 1.24 -15.67
CA LEU A 120 18.16 0.99 -16.36
C LEU A 120 17.93 1.99 -17.51
N THR A 121 17.39 1.51 -18.63
CA THR A 121 16.89 2.40 -19.70
C THR A 121 15.75 3.27 -19.19
N GLN A 122 15.58 4.47 -19.75
CA GLN A 122 14.53 5.41 -19.33
C GLN A 122 13.12 4.77 -19.34
N GLN A 123 12.80 3.96 -20.34
CA GLN A 123 11.52 3.26 -20.42
C GLN A 123 11.31 2.24 -19.29
N LYS A 124 12.36 1.53 -18.87
CA LYS A 124 12.29 0.62 -17.72
C LYS A 124 12.16 1.39 -16.41
N GLN A 125 12.84 2.54 -16.28
CA GLN A 125 12.69 3.43 -15.12
C GLN A 125 11.24 3.91 -14.98
N GLN A 126 10.62 4.34 -16.09
CA GLN A 126 9.24 4.81 -16.09
C GLN A 126 8.26 3.70 -15.70
N ARG A 127 8.34 2.52 -16.33
CA ARG A 127 7.47 1.38 -15.99
C ARG A 127 7.60 0.96 -14.52
N LEU A 128 8.81 1.03 -13.97
CA LEU A 128 9.06 0.73 -12.57
C LEU A 128 8.35 1.74 -11.66
N MET A 129 8.44 3.03 -11.97
CA MET A 129 7.75 4.09 -11.21
C MET A 129 6.24 4.00 -11.33
N GLU A 130 5.70 3.80 -12.53
CA GLU A 130 4.27 3.58 -12.74
C GLU A 130 3.76 2.39 -11.90
N LYS A 131 4.54 1.31 -11.82
CA LYS A 131 4.19 0.15 -10.97
C LYS A 131 4.20 0.49 -9.48
N VAL A 132 5.16 1.30 -9.04
CA VAL A 132 5.28 1.73 -7.64
C VAL A 132 4.12 2.66 -7.26
N GLU A 133 3.77 3.62 -8.12
CA GLU A 133 2.66 4.57 -7.90
C GLU A 133 1.28 3.90 -8.00
N LYS A 134 1.11 2.96 -8.92
CA LYS A 134 -0.17 2.25 -9.14
C LYS A 134 -0.56 1.33 -7.96
N SER A 135 0.33 1.08 -7.01
CA SER A 135 0.23 -0.02 -6.04
C SER A 135 -0.81 0.17 -4.91
N THR A 136 -1.59 1.25 -4.86
CA THR A 136 -2.66 1.39 -3.84
C THR A 136 -4.02 1.14 -4.44
N GLU A 137 -4.39 -0.14 -4.47
CA GLU A 137 -5.78 -0.55 -4.70
C GLU A 137 -6.67 -0.05 -3.55
N PRO A 138 -7.89 0.43 -3.84
CA PRO A 138 -8.83 0.76 -2.78
C PRO A 138 -9.12 -0.48 -1.93
N VAL A 139 -9.30 -0.27 -0.63
CA VAL A 139 -9.48 -1.35 0.35
C VAL A 139 -10.88 -1.30 0.93
N VAL A 140 -11.54 -2.46 0.95
CA VAL A 140 -12.82 -2.68 1.63
C VAL A 140 -12.59 -3.51 2.89
N TYR A 141 -13.21 -3.10 3.98
CA TYR A 141 -13.10 -3.73 5.28
C TYR A 141 -14.34 -4.55 5.58
N ILE A 142 -14.15 -5.81 5.99
CA ILE A 142 -15.15 -6.59 6.70
C ILE A 142 -15.03 -6.23 8.18
N ILE A 143 -16.05 -5.56 8.71
CA ILE A 143 -16.00 -5.05 10.09
C ILE A 143 -16.19 -6.15 11.13
N VAL A 144 -15.44 -6.03 12.22
CA VAL A 144 -15.47 -6.98 13.36
C VAL A 144 -16.25 -6.43 14.58
N SER A 145 -16.78 -5.22 14.44
CA SER A 145 -17.65 -4.49 15.36
C SER A 145 -18.65 -3.69 14.55
N GLU A 146 -19.73 -3.26 15.17
CA GLU A 146 -20.73 -2.41 14.53
C GLU A 146 -20.15 -1.04 14.16
N SER A 147 -20.75 -0.40 13.15
CA SER A 147 -20.41 0.94 12.67
C SER A 147 -21.65 1.61 12.11
N LYS A 148 -21.56 2.89 11.74
CA LYS A 148 -22.64 3.64 11.08
C LYS A 148 -22.12 4.31 9.83
N CYS A 149 -22.86 4.22 8.72
CA CYS A 149 -22.45 4.91 7.48
C CYS A 149 -22.53 6.44 7.67
N THR A 150 -21.47 7.15 7.31
CA THR A 150 -21.41 8.62 7.44
C THR A 150 -22.43 9.31 6.54
N GLN A 151 -22.69 8.80 5.33
CA GLN A 151 -23.60 9.40 4.37
C GLN A 151 -25.07 9.08 4.66
N CYS A 152 -25.46 7.80 4.60
CA CYS A 152 -26.87 7.41 4.72
C CYS A 152 -27.32 7.11 6.16
N LYS A 153 -26.42 7.20 7.14
CA LYS A 153 -26.69 6.96 8.58
C LYS A 153 -27.18 5.56 8.95
N LYS A 154 -27.24 4.62 8.00
CA LYS A 154 -27.58 3.22 8.27
C LYS A 154 -26.55 2.55 9.17
N ASP A 155 -27.04 1.75 10.09
CA ASP A 155 -26.21 0.88 10.92
C ASP A 155 -25.59 -0.23 10.07
N LEU A 156 -24.33 -0.53 10.36
CA LEU A 156 -23.53 -1.55 9.72
C LEU A 156 -23.22 -2.62 10.76
N PRO A 157 -23.95 -3.76 10.77
CA PRO A 157 -23.68 -4.83 11.72
C PRO A 157 -22.33 -5.49 11.43
N LYS A 158 -21.80 -6.19 12.44
CA LYS A 158 -20.61 -7.04 12.31
C LYS A 158 -20.68 -7.91 11.05
N GLY A 159 -19.59 -7.94 10.27
CA GLY A 159 -19.52 -8.65 9.00
C GLY A 159 -19.87 -7.81 7.77
N SER A 160 -20.41 -6.60 7.97
CA SER A 160 -20.70 -5.66 6.88
C SER A 160 -19.41 -5.17 6.20
N PHE A 161 -19.56 -4.77 4.94
CA PHE A 161 -18.49 -4.23 4.12
C PHE A 161 -18.55 -2.71 4.14
N LEU A 162 -17.41 -2.07 4.40
CA LEU A 162 -17.29 -0.61 4.32
C LEU A 162 -15.97 -0.15 3.72
N MET A 163 -15.96 1.07 3.23
CA MET A 163 -14.76 1.81 2.86
C MET A 163 -14.54 2.95 3.85
N MET A 164 -13.28 3.33 4.03
CA MET A 164 -12.92 4.50 4.82
C MET A 164 -12.56 5.65 3.88
N ASP A 165 -13.08 6.84 4.15
CA ASP A 165 -12.69 8.10 3.50
C ASP A 165 -12.43 9.13 4.62
N GLU A 166 -11.21 9.65 4.73
CA GLU A 166 -10.80 10.59 5.80
C GLU A 166 -11.24 10.16 7.22
N ASN A 167 -11.02 8.90 7.59
CA ASN A 167 -11.49 8.28 8.84
C ASN A 167 -13.01 8.13 9.02
N ASN A 168 -13.80 8.47 8.01
CA ASN A 168 -15.25 8.28 8.00
C ASN A 168 -15.63 6.95 7.32
N PRO A 169 -16.49 6.12 7.93
CA PRO A 169 -16.97 4.88 7.33
C PRO A 169 -18.12 5.09 6.32
N TYR A 170 -18.02 4.49 5.14
CA TYR A 170 -19.05 4.49 4.10
C TYR A 170 -19.45 3.07 3.75
N CYS A 171 -20.75 2.79 3.75
CA CYS A 171 -21.27 1.49 3.29
C CYS A 171 -21.09 1.35 1.78
N MET A 172 -21.02 0.11 1.28
CA MET A 172 -20.81 -0.16 -0.15
C MET A 172 -21.82 0.54 -1.05
N ALA A 173 -23.10 0.59 -0.64
CA ALA A 173 -24.17 1.25 -1.39
C ALA A 173 -23.99 2.77 -1.54
N CYS A 174 -23.25 3.42 -0.63
CA CYS A 174 -22.91 4.84 -0.71
C CYS A 174 -21.59 5.11 -1.46
N THR A 175 -20.96 4.08 -2.03
CA THR A 175 -19.70 4.22 -2.76
C THR A 175 -19.89 4.10 -4.27
N PRO A 176 -18.96 4.63 -5.09
CA PRO A 176 -18.93 4.38 -6.54
C PRO A 176 -18.73 2.90 -6.94
N TYR A 177 -18.57 2.01 -5.96
CA TYR A 177 -18.27 0.59 -6.12
C TYR A 177 -19.45 -0.31 -5.70
N LYS A 178 -20.65 0.26 -5.55
CA LYS A 178 -21.88 -0.45 -5.10
C LYS A 178 -22.26 -1.68 -5.94
N ASP A 179 -21.87 -1.71 -7.21
CA ASP A 179 -22.24 -2.75 -8.17
C ASP A 179 -21.17 -3.86 -8.29
N LEU A 180 -20.11 -3.80 -7.48
CA LEU A 180 -19.08 -4.84 -7.48
C LEU A 180 -19.48 -6.04 -6.64
N VAL A 181 -19.13 -7.21 -7.15
CA VAL A 181 -19.44 -8.52 -6.57
C VAL A 181 -18.22 -9.04 -5.81
N PHE A 182 -18.49 -9.62 -4.63
CA PHE A 182 -17.44 -10.19 -3.79
C PHE A 182 -17.01 -11.56 -4.29
N LEU A 183 -15.76 -11.65 -4.70
CA LEU A 183 -15.04 -12.90 -4.97
C LEU A 183 -14.20 -13.25 -3.73
N PRO A 184 -14.56 -14.29 -2.95
CA PRO A 184 -13.74 -14.71 -1.82
C PRO A 184 -12.36 -15.19 -2.28
N ALA A 185 -11.40 -15.13 -1.36
CA ALA A 185 -10.09 -15.74 -1.57
C ALA A 185 -10.26 -17.25 -1.77
N GLY A 186 -9.45 -17.81 -2.67
CA GLY A 186 -9.55 -19.20 -3.10
C GLY A 186 -8.59 -19.45 -4.24
N ASP A 187 -9.07 -20.04 -5.33
CA ASP A 187 -8.27 -20.36 -6.50
C ASP A 187 -7.50 -19.13 -7.05
N ALA A 188 -6.18 -19.28 -7.12
CA ALA A 188 -5.27 -18.23 -7.58
C ALA A 188 -5.46 -17.88 -9.07
N LEU A 189 -5.86 -18.83 -9.91
CA LEU A 189 -6.18 -18.60 -11.33
C LEU A 189 -7.46 -17.79 -11.47
N ILE A 190 -8.53 -18.16 -10.77
CA ILE A 190 -9.81 -17.46 -10.77
C ILE A 190 -9.61 -16.01 -10.30
N THR A 191 -8.99 -15.82 -9.14
CA THR A 191 -8.76 -14.48 -8.57
C THR A 191 -7.87 -13.62 -9.45
N ARG A 192 -6.86 -14.19 -10.12
CA ARG A 192 -5.99 -13.45 -11.05
C ARG A 192 -6.73 -13.07 -12.33
N ARG A 193 -7.53 -13.98 -12.92
CA ARG A 193 -8.31 -13.70 -14.14
C ARG A 193 -9.43 -12.70 -13.88
N ALA A 194 -10.19 -12.87 -12.79
CA ALA A 194 -11.24 -11.93 -12.39
C ALA A 194 -10.67 -10.52 -12.24
N LYS A 195 -9.54 -10.39 -11.52
CA LYS A 195 -8.84 -9.11 -11.39
C LYS A 195 -8.34 -8.54 -12.73
N LYS A 196 -7.90 -9.40 -13.66
CA LYS A 196 -7.43 -8.99 -14.99
C LYS A 196 -8.56 -8.49 -15.88
N TYR A 197 -9.73 -9.12 -15.82
CA TYR A 197 -10.88 -8.77 -16.66
C TYR A 197 -11.71 -7.62 -16.08
N SER A 198 -11.61 -7.38 -14.77
CA SER A 198 -12.32 -6.29 -14.11
C SER A 198 -11.63 -4.95 -14.35
N ASP A 199 -12.38 -3.98 -14.86
CA ASP A 199 -11.94 -2.58 -14.98
C ASP A 199 -11.73 -1.92 -13.61
N LYS A 200 -12.49 -2.35 -12.59
CA LYS A 200 -12.37 -1.93 -11.19
C LYS A 200 -12.15 -3.14 -10.29
N SER A 201 -11.17 -3.08 -9.40
CA SER A 201 -11.00 -4.10 -8.37
C SER A 201 -10.60 -3.48 -7.04
N LEU A 202 -11.17 -4.00 -5.95
CA LEU A 202 -10.83 -3.60 -4.58
C LEU A 202 -10.42 -4.81 -3.77
N ILE A 203 -9.45 -4.62 -2.89
CA ILE A 203 -9.01 -5.68 -1.98
C ILE A 203 -9.94 -5.69 -0.78
N VAL A 204 -10.49 -6.87 -0.46
CA VAL A 204 -11.31 -7.05 0.75
C VAL A 204 -10.44 -7.63 1.86
N VAL A 205 -10.49 -7.03 3.06
CA VAL A 205 -9.68 -7.41 4.22
C VAL A 205 -10.53 -7.52 5.47
N LYS A 206 -10.12 -8.38 6.41
CA LYS A 206 -10.75 -8.54 7.73
C LYS A 206 -9.68 -8.56 8.81
N PHE A 207 -9.95 -7.93 9.94
CA PHE A 207 -9.03 -7.93 11.07
C PHE A 207 -9.05 -9.30 11.78
N SER A 208 -7.89 -9.96 11.84
CA SER A 208 -7.68 -11.19 12.60
C SER A 208 -7.31 -10.82 14.04
N ARG A 209 -8.20 -11.08 15.00
CA ARG A 209 -7.91 -10.86 16.43
C ARG A 209 -6.78 -11.75 16.93
N ALA A 210 -6.74 -13.01 16.49
CA ALA A 210 -5.71 -13.97 16.86
C ALA A 210 -4.32 -13.54 16.39
N ARG A 211 -4.19 -13.04 15.15
CA ARG A 211 -2.90 -12.60 14.58
C ARG A 211 -2.62 -11.10 14.71
N LYS A 212 -3.56 -10.34 15.30
CA LYS A 212 -3.50 -8.89 15.50
C LYS A 212 -3.15 -8.09 14.23
N ARG A 213 -3.67 -8.53 13.07
CA ARG A 213 -3.41 -7.90 11.76
C ARG A 213 -4.58 -8.10 10.81
N TYR A 214 -4.65 -7.30 9.75
CA TYR A 214 -5.60 -7.54 8.67
C TYR A 214 -5.14 -8.65 7.73
N GLU A 215 -6.08 -9.53 7.39
CA GLU A 215 -5.86 -10.62 6.45
C GLU A 215 -6.75 -10.38 5.22
N ARG A 216 -6.19 -10.60 4.03
CA ARG A 216 -6.94 -10.52 2.78
C ARG A 216 -7.99 -11.64 2.74
N GLN A 217 -9.23 -11.26 2.43
CA GLN A 217 -10.38 -12.17 2.38
C GLN A 217 -10.87 -12.40 0.95
N GLY A 218 -10.46 -11.56 -0.01
CA GLY A 218 -10.89 -11.68 -1.40
C GLY A 218 -10.72 -10.40 -2.18
N LEU A 219 -11.56 -10.23 -3.19
CA LEU A 219 -11.64 -9.07 -4.07
C LEU A 219 -13.10 -8.69 -4.29
N LEU A 220 -13.37 -7.40 -4.50
CA LEU A 220 -14.56 -6.96 -5.22
C LEU A 220 -14.17 -6.73 -6.67
N VAL A 221 -14.95 -7.28 -7.59
CA VAL A 221 -14.76 -7.19 -9.05
C VAL A 221 -16.10 -6.98 -9.73
N THR A 222 -16.12 -6.59 -11.00
CA THR A 222 -17.38 -6.49 -11.74
C THR A 222 -17.99 -7.86 -11.97
N ASP A 223 -19.31 -7.91 -12.00
CA ASP A 223 -20.06 -9.11 -12.34
C ASP A 223 -19.66 -9.67 -13.72
N GLU A 224 -19.46 -8.78 -14.69
CA GLU A 224 -18.97 -9.13 -16.03
C GLU A 224 -17.61 -9.85 -16.01
N ALA A 225 -16.69 -9.42 -15.14
CA ALA A 225 -15.40 -10.08 -15.01
C ALA A 225 -15.54 -11.49 -14.46
N LEU A 226 -16.51 -11.75 -13.56
CA LEU A 226 -16.78 -13.08 -13.03
C LEU A 226 -17.40 -14.00 -14.07
N ARG A 227 -18.40 -13.52 -14.82
CA ARG A 227 -19.01 -14.26 -15.94
C ARG A 227 -17.95 -14.69 -16.95
N ARG A 228 -17.08 -13.76 -17.36
CA ARG A 228 -15.96 -14.08 -18.26
C ARG A 228 -15.00 -15.14 -17.71
N VAL A 229 -14.77 -15.17 -16.40
CA VAL A 229 -13.95 -16.24 -15.79
C VAL A 229 -14.66 -17.58 -15.83
N GLN A 230 -15.96 -17.62 -15.55
CA GLN A 230 -16.76 -18.85 -15.59
C GLN A 230 -16.78 -19.45 -17.00
N ASP A 231 -16.99 -18.63 -18.03
CA ASP A 231 -16.98 -19.08 -19.43
C ASP A 231 -15.65 -19.73 -19.81
N HIS A 232 -14.52 -19.12 -19.41
CA HIS A 232 -13.18 -19.69 -19.67
C HIS A 232 -12.88 -20.96 -18.87
N SER A 233 -13.56 -21.17 -17.74
CA SER A 233 -13.44 -22.40 -16.94
C SER A 233 -14.30 -23.53 -17.51
N MET A 234 -15.46 -23.21 -18.08
CA MET A 234 -16.33 -24.17 -18.76
C MET A 234 -15.71 -24.69 -20.06
N VAL A 235 -15.07 -23.82 -20.85
CA VAL A 235 -14.36 -24.23 -22.08
C VAL A 235 -13.17 -25.16 -21.78
N ALA A 236 -12.54 -25.02 -20.61
CA ALA A 236 -11.42 -25.88 -20.21
C ALA A 236 -11.84 -27.23 -19.59
N SER A 237 -13.15 -27.50 -19.44
CA SER A 237 -13.70 -28.72 -18.82
C SER A 237 -14.36 -29.67 -19.83
N ILE A 238 -14.22 -29.40 -21.13
CA ILE A 238 -14.84 -30.17 -22.23
C ILE A 238 -13.81 -31.03 -23.00
N ASP A 239 -12.53 -31.00 -22.62
CA ASP A 239 -11.46 -31.85 -23.17
C ASP A 239 -11.02 -32.92 -22.16
#